data_AF-A0AAV2RDR0-F1
#
_entry.id   AF-A0AAV2RDR0-F1
#
_cell.length_a   1.000
_cell.length_b   1.000
_cell.length_c   1.000
_cell.angle_alpha   90.00
_cell.angle_beta   90.00
_cell.angle_gamma   90.00
#
_symmetry.space_group_name_H-M   'P 1'
#
loop_
_entity.id
_entity.type
_entity.pdbx_description
1 polymer ?
#
loop_
_entity_poly.entity_id
_entity_poly.type
_entity_poly.pdbx_seq_one_letter_code
_entity_poly.pdbx_strand_id
1 'polypeptide(L)'
;LKDPLLILEENVSINIAEMEKKIPLVLDTIEKSISTLFEADGPHQNTESLNVRLLELAGNISTDLTKVRTKLSARLDKTVRTISTLKARIASLGCLGSEGFFSLSTQCFKMFKDVKLNWADAKSHCESHDLILAEPSDAVALDLRKYVVDSYGGSHRVWLGGYADGSKWVWQ
;
A
#
# COMPACT_ATOMS: atom_id res chain seq x y z
N LEU A 1 -15.36 10.36 -16.49
CA LEU A 1 -15.01 9.46 -15.36
C LEU A 1 -14.41 10.34 -14.27
N LYS A 2 -14.81 10.20 -12.98
CA LYS A 2 -14.12 10.90 -11.87
C LYS A 2 -12.67 10.40 -11.82
N ASP A 3 -11.73 11.33 -11.61
CA ASP A 3 -10.32 11.02 -11.45
C ASP A 3 -10.13 10.04 -10.27
N PRO A 4 -9.49 8.88 -10.48
CA PRO A 4 -9.18 7.93 -9.41
C PRO A 4 -8.40 8.55 -8.24
N LEU A 5 -7.59 9.59 -8.47
CA LEU A 5 -6.88 10.33 -7.41
C LEU A 5 -7.85 11.10 -6.51
N LEU A 6 -8.88 11.74 -7.08
CA LEU A 6 -9.91 12.46 -6.31
C LEU A 6 -10.70 11.54 -5.38
N ILE A 7 -10.99 10.31 -5.80
CA ILE A 7 -11.68 9.31 -4.97
C ILE A 7 -10.78 8.82 -3.82
N LEU A 8 -9.47 8.78 -4.04
CA LEU A 8 -8.48 8.43 -3.01
C LEU A 8 -8.39 9.51 -1.93
N GLU A 9 -8.27 10.77 -2.33
CA GLU A 9 -8.22 11.91 -1.41
C GLU A 9 -9.48 11.99 -0.55
N GLU A 10 -10.65 11.78 -1.14
CA GLU A 10 -11.94 11.80 -0.44
C GLU A 10 -12.02 10.68 0.61
N ASN A 11 -11.62 9.45 0.27
CA ASN A 11 -11.66 8.32 1.19
C ASN A 11 -10.63 8.40 2.33
N VAL A 12 -9.42 8.91 2.07
CA VAL A 12 -8.42 9.13 3.12
C VAL A 12 -8.90 10.21 4.09
N SER A 13 -9.44 11.31 3.55
CA SER A 13 -9.95 12.43 4.35
C SER A 13 -11.12 12.03 5.25
N ILE A 14 -12.05 11.21 4.75
CA ILE A 14 -13.18 10.69 5.54
C ILE A 14 -12.69 9.86 6.74
N ASN A 15 -11.68 9.00 6.54
CA ASN A 15 -11.16 8.14 7.60
C ASN A 15 -10.41 8.93 8.68
N ILE A 16 -9.66 9.96 8.30
CA ILE A 16 -8.98 10.87 9.24
C ILE A 16 -10.02 11.64 10.06
N ALA A 17 -11.02 12.23 9.40
CA ALA A 17 -12.08 12.99 10.07
C ALA A 17 -12.90 12.14 11.05
N GLU A 18 -13.13 10.86 10.74
CA GLU A 18 -13.81 9.95 11.67
C GLU A 18 -12.95 9.60 12.90
N MET A 19 -11.61 9.59 12.75
CA MET A 19 -10.68 9.40 13.87
C MET A 19 -10.59 10.63 14.76
N GLU A 20 -10.51 11.82 14.18
CA GLU A 20 -10.50 13.09 14.91
C GLU A 20 -11.76 13.26 15.77
N LYS A 21 -12.90 12.71 15.38
CA LYS A 21 -14.13 12.70 16.19
C LYS A 21 -14.08 11.75 17.39
N LYS A 22 -13.33 10.65 17.32
CA LYS A 22 -13.35 9.59 18.35
C LYS A 22 -12.30 9.77 19.44
N ILE A 23 -11.19 10.44 19.14
CA ILE A 23 -10.12 10.72 20.10
C ILE A 23 -10.62 11.58 21.28
N PRO A 24 -11.37 12.69 21.08
CA PRO A 24 -11.87 13.51 22.17
C PRO A 24 -12.84 12.77 23.11
N LEU A 25 -13.68 11.87 22.59
CA LEU A 25 -14.60 11.06 23.41
C LEU A 25 -13.87 10.14 24.39
N VAL A 26 -12.73 9.61 23.98
CA VAL A 26 -11.88 8.76 24.83
C VAL A 26 -11.22 9.61 25.91
N LEU A 27 -10.70 10.79 25.55
CA LEU A 27 -10.09 11.71 26.51
C LEU A 27 -11.10 12.18 27.56
N ASP A 28 -12.31 12.54 27.15
CA ASP A 28 -13.40 12.95 28.05
C ASP A 28 -13.81 11.84 29.03
N THR A 29 -13.75 10.58 28.59
CA THR A 29 -14.01 9.41 29.45
C THR A 29 -12.91 9.28 30.51
N ILE A 30 -11.65 9.45 30.12
CA ILE A 30 -10.50 9.41 31.05
C ILE A 30 -10.60 10.56 32.07
N GLU A 31 -10.90 11.78 31.62
CA GLU A 31 -11.04 12.96 32.50
C GLU A 31 -12.16 12.79 33.53
N LYS A 32 -13.31 12.23 33.13
CA LYS A 32 -14.42 11.93 34.05
C LYS A 32 -14.07 10.87 35.09
N SER A 33 -13.34 9.83 34.71
CA SER A 33 -12.86 8.81 35.65
C SER A 33 -11.82 9.36 36.63
N ILE A 34 -10.99 10.32 36.20
CA ILE A 34 -10.06 11.02 37.08
C ILE A 34 -10.82 11.94 38.06
N SER A 35 -11.80 12.70 37.57
CA SER A 35 -12.54 13.67 38.38
C SER A 35 -13.37 13.01 39.48
N THR A 36 -14.02 11.88 39.18
CA THR A 36 -14.81 11.12 40.16
C THR A 36 -13.97 10.53 41.30
N LEU A 37 -12.67 10.29 41.07
CA LEU A 37 -11.76 9.89 42.15
C LEU A 37 -11.43 11.04 43.09
N PHE A 38 -11.14 12.22 42.53
CA PHE A 38 -10.80 13.39 43.34
C PHE A 38 -11.98 13.93 44.15
N GLU A 39 -13.21 13.79 43.66
CA GLU A 39 -14.43 14.19 44.39
C GLU A 39 -14.81 13.23 45.52
N ALA A 40 -14.36 11.97 45.46
CA ALA A 40 -14.69 10.94 46.46
C ALA A 40 -13.82 11.00 47.74
N ASP A 41 -12.77 11.82 47.75
CA ASP A 41 -11.81 11.95 48.86
C ASP A 41 -12.06 13.24 49.67
N GLY A 42 -12.87 13.13 50.73
CA GLY A 42 -12.92 14.12 51.80
C GLY A 42 -11.63 14.12 52.67
N PRO A 43 -11.43 15.11 53.55
CA PRO A 43 -10.13 15.43 54.17
C PRO A 43 -9.55 14.40 55.17
N HIS A 44 -10.13 13.21 55.34
CA HIS A 44 -9.61 12.17 56.24
C HIS A 44 -9.89 10.75 55.71
N GLN A 45 -8.95 10.14 54.99
CA GLN A 45 -8.97 8.69 54.73
C GLN A 45 -7.60 8.02 54.86
N ASN A 46 -7.64 6.74 55.24
CA ASN A 46 -6.52 5.79 55.34
C ASN A 46 -5.85 5.61 53.96
N THR A 47 -4.53 5.83 53.89
CA THR A 47 -3.67 5.67 52.71
C THR A 47 -3.84 4.34 51.97
N GLU A 48 -4.25 3.28 52.68
CA GLU A 48 -4.44 1.95 52.11
C GLU A 48 -5.68 1.87 51.20
N SER A 49 -6.76 2.58 51.54
CA SER A 49 -7.99 2.67 50.71
C SER A 49 -7.74 3.48 49.42
N LEU A 50 -6.91 4.51 49.51
CA LEU A 50 -6.53 5.34 48.37
C LEU A 50 -5.75 4.53 47.33
N ASN A 51 -4.80 3.70 47.80
CA ASN A 51 -3.96 2.86 46.94
C ASN A 51 -4.78 1.81 46.16
N VAL A 52 -5.78 1.19 46.77
CA VAL A 52 -6.66 0.22 46.10
C VAL A 52 -7.44 0.89 44.96
N ARG A 53 -8.03 2.07 45.22
CA ARG A 53 -8.76 2.84 44.19
C ARG A 53 -7.84 3.33 43.06
N LEU A 54 -6.61 3.72 43.39
CA LEU A 54 -5.61 4.12 42.40
C LEU A 54 -5.24 2.96 41.46
N LEU A 55 -5.08 1.75 42.02
CA LEU A 55 -4.79 0.53 41.26
C LEU A 55 -5.95 0.12 40.35
N GLU A 56 -7.19 0.20 40.84
CA GLU A 56 -8.39 -0.04 40.02
C GLU A 56 -8.50 0.95 38.86
N LEU A 57 -8.28 2.23 39.11
CA LEU A 57 -8.25 3.24 38.04
C LEU A 57 -7.15 2.95 37.02
N ALA A 58 -5.93 2.67 37.47
CA ALA A 58 -4.83 2.37 36.59
C ALA A 58 -5.14 1.15 35.70
N GLY A 59 -5.81 0.13 36.25
CA GLY A 59 -6.31 -1.03 35.51
C GLY A 59 -7.35 -0.67 34.45
N ASN A 60 -8.32 0.18 34.80
CA ASN A 60 -9.36 0.64 33.88
C ASN A 60 -8.77 1.49 32.74
N ILE A 61 -7.91 2.46 33.06
CA ILE A 61 -7.21 3.30 32.07
C ILE A 61 -6.36 2.42 31.13
N SER A 62 -5.59 1.48 31.68
CA SER A 62 -4.78 0.55 30.90
C SER A 62 -5.62 -0.27 29.91
N THR A 63 -6.77 -0.74 30.37
CA THR A 63 -7.72 -1.50 29.55
C THR A 63 -8.28 -0.65 28.41
N ASP A 64 -8.69 0.58 28.70
CA ASP A 64 -9.26 1.46 27.68
C ASP A 64 -8.23 1.95 26.67
N LEU A 65 -7.01 2.27 27.10
CA LEU A 65 -5.90 2.58 26.19
C LEU A 65 -5.59 1.39 25.26
N THR A 66 -5.69 0.16 25.76
CA THR A 66 -5.50 -1.04 24.95
C THR A 66 -6.60 -1.21 23.89
N LYS A 67 -7.86 -0.95 24.25
CA LYS A 67 -8.99 -0.94 23.29
C LYS A 67 -8.80 0.12 22.20
N VAL A 68 -8.32 1.30 22.56
CA VAL A 68 -8.03 2.39 21.61
C VAL A 68 -6.91 1.98 20.66
N ARG A 69 -5.81 1.46 21.21
CA ARG A 69 -4.65 1.00 20.44
C ARG A 69 -5.03 -0.05 19.41
N THR A 70 -5.77 -1.07 19.81
CA THR A 70 -6.18 -2.19 18.94
C THR A 70 -7.15 -1.74 17.86
N LYS A 71 -8.10 -0.84 18.18
CA LYS A 71 -9.02 -0.29 17.19
C LYS A 71 -8.30 0.60 16.17
N LEU A 72 -7.30 1.36 16.61
CA LEU A 72 -6.48 2.18 15.73
C LEU A 72 -5.62 1.32 14.81
N SER A 73 -4.96 0.28 15.33
CA SER A 73 -4.13 -0.61 14.51
C SER A 73 -4.96 -1.33 13.44
N ALA A 74 -6.15 -1.84 13.79
CA ALA A 74 -7.03 -2.50 12.83
C ALA A 74 -7.51 -1.55 11.71
N ARG A 75 -7.75 -0.28 12.04
CA ARG A 75 -8.12 0.74 11.04
C ARG A 75 -6.93 1.10 10.14
N LEU A 76 -5.75 1.29 10.71
CA LEU A 76 -4.52 1.55 9.95
C LEU A 76 -4.23 0.42 8.96
N ASP A 77 -4.31 -0.83 9.43
CA ASP A 77 -4.11 -2.02 8.58
C ASP A 77 -5.11 -2.05 7.41
N LYS A 78 -6.37 -1.71 7.66
CA LYS A 78 -7.39 -1.64 6.62
C LYS A 78 -7.05 -0.57 5.58
N THR A 79 -6.68 0.64 6.01
CA THR A 79 -6.30 1.74 5.13
C THR A 79 -5.08 1.39 4.28
N VAL A 80 -4.04 0.81 4.89
CA VAL A 80 -2.83 0.38 4.17
C VAL A 80 -3.15 -0.65 3.10
N ARG A 81 -4.00 -1.65 3.41
CA ARG A 81 -4.45 -2.64 2.41
C ARG A 81 -5.21 -1.97 1.27
N THR A 82 -6.14 -1.07 1.57
CA THR A 82 -6.90 -0.35 0.55
C THR A 82 -5.99 0.48 -0.36
N ILE A 83 -5.01 1.20 0.21
CA ILE A 83 -4.02 1.96 -0.57
C ILE A 83 -3.19 1.04 -1.46
N SER A 84 -2.74 -0.11 -0.93
CA SER A 84 -2.00 -1.09 -1.73
C SER A 84 -2.80 -1.59 -2.93
N THR A 85 -4.07 -1.96 -2.72
CA THR A 85 -4.97 -2.38 -3.80
C THR A 85 -5.20 -1.26 -4.81
N LEU A 86 -5.38 -0.01 -4.35
CA LEU A 86 -5.58 1.12 -5.24
C LEU A 86 -4.33 1.46 -6.06
N LYS A 87 -3.15 1.36 -5.46
CA LYS A 87 -1.86 1.50 -6.16
C LYS A 87 -1.73 0.48 -7.30
N ALA A 88 -2.10 -0.78 -7.05
CA ALA A 88 -2.10 -1.83 -8.08
C ALA A 88 -3.11 -1.52 -9.21
N ARG A 89 -4.28 -0.99 -8.88
CA ARG A 89 -5.30 -0.59 -9.88
C ARG A 89 -4.89 0.64 -10.69
N ILE A 90 -4.22 1.61 -10.08
CA ILE A 90 -3.68 2.77 -10.82
C ILE A 90 -2.56 2.32 -11.75
N ALA A 91 -1.67 1.43 -11.30
CA ALA A 91 -0.66 0.84 -12.16
C ALA A 91 -1.28 0.14 -13.37
N SER A 92 -2.35 -0.65 -13.17
CA SER A 92 -3.03 -1.30 -14.29
C SER A 92 -3.75 -0.32 -15.22
N LEU A 93 -4.35 0.76 -14.70
CA LEU A 93 -4.95 1.83 -15.52
C LEU A 93 -3.91 2.59 -16.35
N GLY A 94 -2.73 2.87 -15.80
CA GLY A 94 -1.63 3.52 -16.53
C GLY A 94 -1.18 2.72 -17.76
N CYS A 95 -1.33 1.40 -17.69
CA CYS A 95 -0.92 0.48 -18.76
C CYS A 95 -2.03 0.20 -19.77
N LEU A 96 -3.30 0.38 -19.39
CA LEU A 96 -4.44 0.25 -20.29
C LEU A 96 -4.74 1.56 -21.06
N GLY A 97 -4.26 2.71 -20.56
CA GLY A 97 -4.46 4.02 -21.18
C GLY A 97 -3.45 4.39 -22.27
N SER A 98 -2.35 3.64 -22.38
CA SER A 98 -1.23 3.94 -23.28
C SER A 98 -1.25 3.00 -24.48
N GLU A 99 -1.28 3.54 -25.70
CA GLU A 99 -1.39 2.72 -26.92
C GLU A 99 -0.24 1.69 -27.03
N GLY A 100 -0.61 0.42 -27.23
CA GLY A 100 0.32 -0.70 -27.41
C GLY A 100 0.88 -1.32 -26.13
N PHE A 101 0.44 -0.86 -24.95
CA PHE A 101 0.80 -1.48 -23.67
C PHE A 101 -0.18 -2.59 -23.27
N PHE A 102 0.33 -3.58 -22.54
CA PHE A 102 -0.45 -4.61 -21.87
C PHE A 102 0.11 -4.88 -20.48
N SER A 103 -0.76 -5.29 -19.55
CA SER A 103 -0.39 -5.56 -18.16
C SER A 103 -0.39 -7.06 -17.88
N LEU A 104 0.62 -7.53 -17.15
CA LEU A 104 0.65 -8.85 -16.54
C LEU A 104 0.94 -8.69 -15.04
N SER A 105 -0.03 -9.06 -14.20
CA SER A 105 0.00 -8.81 -12.76
C SER A 105 0.24 -7.33 -12.42
N THR A 106 1.41 -6.97 -11.91
CA THR A 106 1.80 -5.61 -11.52
C THR A 106 2.79 -4.96 -12.49
N GLN A 107 3.22 -5.67 -13.53
CA GLN A 107 4.16 -5.17 -14.53
C GLN A 107 3.46 -4.87 -15.86
N CYS A 108 4.02 -3.91 -16.57
CA CYS A 108 3.47 -3.44 -17.83
C CYS A 108 4.51 -3.52 -18.93
N PHE A 109 4.07 -4.00 -20.07
CA PHE A 109 4.92 -4.36 -21.18
C PHE A 109 4.37 -3.72 -22.45
N LYS A 110 5.27 -3.42 -23.38
CA LYS A 110 4.94 -2.97 -24.73
C LYS A 110 5.79 -3.76 -25.71
N MET A 111 5.16 -4.22 -26.78
CA MET A 111 5.83 -4.96 -27.83
C MET A 111 5.95 -4.08 -29.08
N PHE A 112 7.18 -3.73 -29.46
CA PHE A 112 7.48 -3.10 -30.74
C PHE A 112 7.66 -4.20 -31.81
N LYS A 113 7.00 -4.04 -32.97
CA LYS A 113 6.94 -5.07 -34.03
C LYS A 113 7.30 -4.55 -35.41
N ASP A 114 7.24 -3.25 -35.56
CA ASP A 114 7.45 -2.48 -36.76
C ASP A 114 8.91 -2.50 -37.23
N VAL A 115 9.86 -2.79 -36.32
CA VAL A 115 11.29 -2.81 -36.64
C VAL A 115 11.98 -4.07 -36.10
N LYS A 116 12.78 -4.72 -36.94
CA LYS A 116 13.71 -5.77 -36.52
C LYS A 116 15.01 -5.13 -36.07
N LEU A 117 15.25 -5.15 -34.77
CA LEU A 117 16.43 -4.55 -34.15
C LEU A 117 17.37 -5.64 -33.61
N ASN A 118 18.66 -5.34 -33.50
CA ASN A 118 19.55 -6.10 -32.62
C ASN A 118 19.30 -5.67 -31.16
N TRP A 119 19.93 -6.33 -30.19
CA TRP A 119 19.70 -6.04 -28.77
C TRP A 119 20.03 -4.59 -28.38
N ALA A 120 21.14 -4.04 -28.87
CA ALA A 120 21.58 -2.68 -28.50
C ALA A 120 20.66 -1.60 -29.09
N ASP A 121 20.22 -1.80 -30.33
CA ASP A 121 19.24 -0.90 -30.96
C ASP A 121 17.86 -1.04 -30.30
N ALA A 122 17.47 -2.26 -29.90
CA ALA A 122 16.21 -2.48 -29.17
C ALA A 122 16.22 -1.77 -27.81
N LYS A 123 17.35 -1.82 -27.08
CA LYS A 123 17.54 -1.07 -25.84
C LYS A 123 17.37 0.43 -26.09
N SER A 124 18.12 0.96 -27.05
CA SER A 124 18.08 2.40 -27.40
C SER A 124 16.68 2.84 -27.84
N HIS A 125 15.94 1.97 -28.56
CA HIS A 125 14.58 2.22 -29.01
C HIS A 125 13.56 2.22 -27.86
N CYS A 126 13.71 1.34 -26.87
CA CYS A 126 12.91 1.42 -25.64
C CYS A 126 13.19 2.72 -24.89
N GLU A 127 14.46 3.07 -24.71
CA GLU A 127 14.88 4.29 -24.00
C GLU A 127 14.41 5.57 -24.69
N SER A 128 14.36 5.60 -26.03
CA SER A 128 13.82 6.74 -26.78
C SER A 128 12.30 6.94 -26.59
N HIS A 129 11.61 5.98 -25.99
CA HIS A 129 10.20 6.04 -25.63
C HIS A 129 9.98 6.17 -24.11
N ASP A 130 11.04 6.52 -23.35
CA ASP A 130 11.04 6.55 -21.89
C ASP A 130 10.72 5.18 -21.25
N LEU A 131 11.14 4.09 -21.91
CA LEU A 131 10.98 2.71 -21.46
C LEU A 131 12.34 2.03 -21.28
N ILE A 132 12.30 0.84 -20.69
CA ILE A 132 13.45 -0.07 -20.60
C ILE A 132 13.11 -1.39 -21.30
N LEU A 133 14.13 -2.17 -21.67
CA LEU A 133 13.89 -3.55 -22.09
C LEU A 133 13.27 -4.34 -20.93
N ALA A 134 12.36 -5.25 -21.27
CA ALA A 134 11.57 -5.93 -20.25
C ALA A 134 12.44 -6.81 -19.34
N GLU A 135 12.34 -6.56 -18.04
CA GLU A 135 12.81 -7.42 -16.94
C GLU A 135 11.58 -8.02 -16.24
N PRO A 136 11.05 -9.16 -16.73
CA PRO A 136 9.94 -9.81 -16.07
C PRO A 136 10.37 -10.38 -14.71
N SER A 137 9.59 -10.12 -13.67
CA SER A 137 9.74 -10.82 -12.40
C SER A 137 9.42 -12.31 -12.56
N ASP A 138 9.96 -13.14 -11.66
CA ASP A 138 9.73 -14.59 -11.65
C ASP A 138 8.24 -14.96 -11.68
N ALA A 139 7.40 -14.15 -11.03
CA ALA A 139 5.97 -14.36 -10.96
C ALA A 139 5.24 -14.13 -12.30
N VAL A 140 5.82 -13.38 -13.25
CA VAL A 140 5.17 -13.03 -14.52
C VAL A 140 5.92 -13.55 -15.76
N ALA A 141 7.13 -14.08 -15.61
CA ALA A 141 7.96 -14.50 -16.74
C ALA A 141 7.28 -15.55 -17.64
N LEU A 142 6.62 -16.55 -17.04
CA LEU A 142 5.89 -17.58 -17.78
C LEU A 142 4.66 -17.03 -18.50
N ASP A 143 3.91 -16.16 -17.83
CA ASP A 143 2.73 -15.50 -18.39
C ASP A 143 3.10 -14.56 -19.54
N LEU A 144 4.22 -13.85 -19.42
CA LEU A 144 4.74 -13.00 -20.49
C LEU A 144 5.11 -13.83 -21.72
N ARG A 145 5.83 -14.94 -21.53
CA ARG A 145 6.15 -15.85 -22.63
C ARG A 145 4.89 -16.37 -23.31
N LYS A 146 3.89 -16.81 -22.53
CA LYS A 146 2.61 -17.30 -23.06
C LYS A 146 1.89 -16.20 -23.84
N TYR A 147 1.78 -15.00 -23.28
CA TYR A 147 1.14 -13.85 -23.93
C TYR A 147 1.79 -13.51 -25.27
N VAL A 148 3.12 -13.47 -25.33
CA VAL A 148 3.87 -13.17 -26.56
C VAL A 148 3.60 -14.24 -27.63
N VAL A 149 3.62 -15.52 -27.26
CA VAL A 149 3.35 -16.62 -28.20
C VAL A 149 1.91 -16.58 -28.70
N ASP A 150 0.95 -16.42 -27.80
CA ASP A 150 -0.49 -16.45 -28.13
C ASP A 150 -0.91 -15.21 -28.93
N SER A 151 -0.36 -14.03 -28.62
CA SER A 151 -0.75 -12.76 -29.24
C SER A 151 0.03 -12.44 -30.51
N TYR A 152 1.28 -12.90 -30.62
CA TYR A 152 2.19 -12.50 -31.68
C TYR A 152 2.73 -13.67 -32.51
N GLY A 153 2.53 -14.92 -32.08
CA GLY A 153 2.91 -16.12 -32.81
C GLY A 153 4.28 -16.67 -32.39
N GLY A 154 4.38 -18.00 -32.33
CA GLY A 154 5.49 -18.74 -31.70
C GLY A 154 6.88 -18.66 -32.34
N SER A 155 7.06 -17.94 -33.45
CA SER A 155 8.35 -17.75 -34.13
C SER A 155 9.07 -16.45 -33.76
N HIS A 156 8.46 -15.58 -32.95
CA HIS A 156 9.03 -14.29 -32.60
C HIS A 156 10.12 -14.45 -31.53
N ARG A 157 11.36 -14.12 -31.90
CA ARG A 157 12.42 -13.84 -30.95
C ARG A 157 12.23 -12.41 -30.45
N VAL A 158 12.04 -12.25 -29.15
CA VAL A 158 11.85 -10.95 -28.50
C VAL A 158 13.07 -10.63 -27.67
N TRP A 159 13.52 -9.38 -27.70
CA TRP A 159 14.60 -8.91 -26.84
C TRP A 159 14.06 -8.58 -25.44
N LEU A 160 14.79 -9.01 -24.42
CA LEU A 160 14.56 -8.71 -23.01
C LEU A 160 15.80 -7.98 -22.47
N GLY A 161 15.71 -7.43 -21.26
CA GLY A 161 16.79 -6.64 -20.64
C GLY A 161 18.04 -7.44 -20.28
N GLY A 162 18.01 -8.76 -20.43
CA GLY A 162 19.17 -9.61 -20.16
C GLY A 162 20.29 -9.38 -21.17
N TYR A 163 21.47 -9.05 -20.66
CA TYR A 163 22.71 -8.89 -21.42
C TYR A 163 23.79 -9.83 -20.90
N ALA A 164 24.61 -10.37 -21.82
CA ALA A 164 25.74 -11.22 -21.47
C ALA A 164 26.96 -10.35 -21.11
N ASP A 165 27.33 -10.33 -19.83
CA ASP A 165 28.57 -9.75 -19.33
C ASP A 165 29.56 -10.88 -19.00
N GLY A 166 30.42 -11.18 -19.98
CA GLY A 166 31.35 -12.31 -19.92
C GLY A 166 30.60 -13.65 -19.83
N SER A 167 30.71 -14.32 -18.67
CA SER A 167 30.05 -15.60 -18.40
C SER A 167 28.75 -15.49 -17.62
N LYS A 168 28.25 -14.26 -17.37
CA LYS A 168 27.07 -14.00 -16.56
C LYS A 168 26.01 -13.25 -17.37
N TRP A 169 24.75 -13.51 -17.05
CA TRP A 169 23.64 -12.69 -17.53
C TRP A 169 23.30 -11.65 -16.47
N VAL A 170 23.16 -10.40 -16.88
CA VAL A 170 22.79 -9.27 -16.02
C VAL A 170 21.64 -8.51 -16.66
N TRP A 171 20.79 -7.90 -15.82
CA TRP A 171 19.79 -6.94 -16.29
C TRP A 171 20.45 -5.59 -16.56
N GLN A 172 20.00 -4.92 -17.62
CA GLN A 172 20.51 -3.64 -18.11
C GLN A 172 19.36 -2.70 -18.46
#